data_AF-A0A257T7A9-F1
#
_entry.id   AF-A0A257T7A9-F1
#
_cell.length_a   1.000
_cell.length_b   1.000
_cell.length_c   1.000
_cell.angle_alpha   90.00
_cell.angle_beta   90.00
_cell.angle_gamma   90.00
#
_symmetry.space_group_name_H-M   'P 1'
#
loop_
_entity.id
_entity.type
_entity.pdbx_description
1 polymer ?
#
loop_
_entity_poly.entity_id
_entity_poly.type
_entity_poly.pdbx_seq_one_letter_code
_entity_poly.pdbx_strand_id
1 'polypeptide(L)'
;MIQMQTRLSVADNSGAREVMCIKVLGGSHRRYAGIGDVIKVSIKDAVPRGKVKKGDVYNALVVRTRKGVRREDGSLIRFDS
;
A
#
# COMPACT_ATOMS: atom_id res chain seq x y z
N MET A 1 7.57 5.00 4.38
CA MET A 1 6.71 4.48 5.47
C MET A 1 5.30 4.85 5.11
N ILE A 2 4.35 3.94 5.33
CA ILE A 2 2.94 4.13 5.01
C ILE A 2 2.17 4.22 6.32
N GLN A 3 1.27 5.19 6.41
CA GLN A 3 0.37 5.37 7.56
C GLN A 3 -1.07 5.57 7.08
N MET A 4 -2.00 5.68 8.02
CA MET A 4 -3.39 6.04 7.69
C MET A 4 -3.43 7.32 6.82
N GLN A 5 -4.38 7.36 5.89
CA GLN A 5 -4.61 8.41 4.91
C GLN A 5 -3.50 8.60 3.84
N THR A 6 -2.47 7.75 3.83
CA THR A 6 -1.46 7.76 2.75
C THR A 6 -2.11 7.32 1.43
N ARG A 7 -1.94 8.11 0.37
CA ARG A 7 -2.28 7.74 -1.02
C ARG A 7 -1.17 6.89 -1.63
N LEU A 8 -1.54 5.81 -2.31
CA LEU A 8 -0.62 4.84 -2.89
C LEU A 8 -1.06 4.53 -4.32
N SER A 9 -0.08 4.36 -5.21
CA SER A 9 -0.29 3.80 -6.54
C SER A 9 -0.45 2.28 -6.46
N VAL A 10 -1.29 1.73 -7.33
CA VAL A 10 -1.52 0.28 -7.41
C VAL A 10 -0.65 -0.32 -8.51
N ALA A 11 0.02 -1.43 -8.20
CA ALA A 11 0.88 -2.16 -9.12
C ALA A 11 0.34 -3.59 -9.36
N ASP A 12 -0.89 -3.67 -9.88
CA ASP A 12 -1.55 -4.94 -10.22
C ASP A 12 -2.44 -4.79 -11.47
N ASN A 13 -3.14 -5.87 -11.84
CA ASN A 13 -4.10 -5.91 -12.95
C ASN A 13 -5.58 -5.88 -12.49
N SER A 14 -5.86 -5.40 -11.27
CA SER A 14 -7.23 -5.29 -10.74
C SER A 14 -8.07 -4.21 -11.42
N GLY A 15 -7.39 -3.19 -11.96
CA GLY A 15 -7.98 -1.98 -12.52
C GLY A 15 -8.04 -0.81 -11.53
N ALA A 16 -7.60 -0.97 -10.28
CA ALA A 16 -7.37 0.16 -9.39
C ALA A 16 -6.12 0.95 -9.84
N ARG A 17 -6.17 2.28 -9.72
CA ARG A 17 -5.04 3.17 -10.04
C ARG A 17 -4.46 3.81 -8.80
N GLU A 18 -5.34 4.30 -7.93
CA GLU A 18 -4.97 4.95 -6.67
C GLU A 18 -5.81 4.42 -5.52
N VAL A 19 -5.17 4.17 -4.39
CA VAL A 19 -5.82 3.74 -3.15
C VAL A 19 -5.37 4.60 -1.98
N MET A 20 -6.16 4.64 -0.91
CA MET A 20 -5.81 5.27 0.35
C MET A 20 -5.74 4.22 1.44
N CYS A 21 -4.63 4.19 2.20
CA CYS A 21 -4.53 3.38 3.41
C CYS A 21 -5.52 3.87 4.47
N ILE A 22 -6.40 3.00 4.94
CA ILE A 22 -7.38 3.32 5.98
C ILE A 22 -7.04 2.65 7.32
N LYS A 23 -6.23 1.58 7.32
CA LYS A 23 -5.73 0.94 8.54
C LYS A 23 -4.44 0.17 8.26
N VAL A 24 -3.45 0.36 9.12
CA VAL A 24 -2.27 -0.51 9.21
C VAL A 24 -2.61 -1.71 10.10
N LEU A 25 -2.40 -2.93 9.61
CA LEU A 25 -2.73 -4.18 10.31
C LEU A 25 -1.54 -4.70 11.13
N GLY A 26 -1.81 -5.51 12.15
CA GLY A 26 -0.77 -6.13 12.99
C GLY A 26 -0.63 -5.54 14.40
N GLY A 27 -1.71 -5.01 14.98
CA GLY A 27 -1.77 -4.61 16.39
C GLY A 27 -2.41 -3.23 16.65
N SER A 28 -2.84 -3.00 17.89
CA SER A 28 -3.58 -1.79 18.30
C SER A 28 -2.74 -0.51 18.21
N HIS A 29 -1.43 -0.59 18.48
CA HIS A 29 -0.52 0.55 18.51
C HIS A 29 0.33 0.72 17.24
N ARG A 30 0.10 -0.11 16.21
CA ARG A 30 0.93 -0.07 15.00
C ARG A 30 0.59 1.16 14.16
N ARG A 31 1.57 2.04 13.97
CA ARG A 31 1.41 3.33 13.26
C ARG A 31 1.82 3.29 11.80
N TYR A 32 2.83 2.47 11.47
CA TYR A 32 3.45 2.45 10.16
C TYR A 32 3.52 1.05 9.55
N ALA A 33 3.36 0.99 8.24
CA ALA A 33 3.63 -0.16 7.38
C ALA A 33 4.88 0.09 6.52
N GLY A 34 5.65 -0.98 6.31
CA GLY A 34 6.79 -1.07 5.41
C GLY A 34 6.56 -2.13 4.32
N ILE A 35 7.61 -2.42 3.57
CA ILE A 35 7.58 -3.46 2.53
C ILE A 35 7.27 -4.82 3.17
N GLY A 36 6.35 -5.58 2.57
CA GLY A 36 5.88 -6.88 3.06
C GLY A 36 4.66 -6.82 4.00
N ASP A 37 4.25 -5.63 4.44
CA ASP A 37 3.08 -5.49 5.31
C ASP A 37 1.76 -5.49 4.54
N VAL A 38 0.74 -6.09 5.14
CA VAL A 38 -0.64 -6.02 4.66
C VAL A 38 -1.35 -4.84 5.32
N ILE A 39 -2.03 -4.03 4.52
CA ILE A 39 -2.80 -2.87 4.95
C ILE A 39 -4.24 -2.95 4.42
N LYS A 40 -5.19 -2.31 5.10
CA LYS A 40 -6.52 -2.05 4.56
C LYS A 40 -6.49 -0.77 3.73
N VAL A 41 -7.04 -0.83 2.53
CA VAL A 41 -7.10 0.30 1.61
C VAL A 41 -8.52 0.52 1.09
N SER A 42 -8.84 1.78 0.79
CA SER A 42 -10.03 2.13 0.01
C SER A 42 -9.62 2.62 -1.37
N ILE A 43 -10.35 2.19 -2.40
CA ILE A 43 -10.08 2.59 -3.79
C ILE A 43 -10.51 4.04 -3.98
N LYS A 44 -9.62 4.85 -4.57
CA LYS A 44 -9.87 6.27 -4.82
C LYS A 44 -9.96 6.61 -6.30
N ASP A 45 -9.22 5.88 -7.12
CA ASP A 45 -9.35 5.91 -8.58
C ASP A 45 -9.26 4.50 -9.15
N ALA A 46 -10.09 4.21 -10.15
CA ALA A 46 -10.17 2.93 -10.83
C ALA A 46 -10.54 3.14 -12.31
N VAL A 47 -10.08 2.23 -13.16
CA VAL A 47 -10.44 2.24 -14.59
C VAL A 47 -11.95 2.05 -14.78
N PRO A 48 -12.56 2.70 -15.78
CA PRO A 48 -13.96 2.46 -16.12
C PRO A 48 -14.21 0.99 -16.46
N ARG A 49 -15.37 0.44 -16.06
CA ARG A 49 -15.76 -0.96 -16.31
C ARG A 49 -14.77 -2.01 -15.76
N GLY A 50 -13.87 -1.62 -14.85
CA GLY A 50 -12.97 -2.53 -14.16
C GLY A 50 -13.68 -3.44 -13.16
N LYS A 51 -12.96 -4.45 -12.65
CA LYS A 51 -13.48 -5.39 -11.65
C LYS A 51 -13.76 -4.73 -10.29
N VAL A 52 -13.05 -3.63 -10.01
CA VAL A 52 -13.09 -2.90 -8.75
C VAL A 52 -13.68 -1.50 -8.95
N LYS A 53 -14.35 -0.97 -7.94
CA LYS A 53 -15.03 0.34 -7.99
C LYS A 53 -14.43 1.31 -7.00
N LYS A 54 -14.56 2.61 -7.30
CA LYS A 54 -14.20 3.68 -6.36
C LYS A 54 -15.02 3.53 -5.07
N GLY A 55 -14.34 3.57 -3.94
CA GLY A 55 -14.94 3.39 -2.61
C GLY A 55 -14.80 1.98 -2.03
N ASP A 56 -14.56 0.96 -2.88
CA ASP A 56 -14.39 -0.41 -2.39
C ASP A 56 -13.19 -0.54 -1.45
N VAL A 57 -13.29 -1.46 -0.49
CA VAL A 57 -12.27 -1.68 0.54
C VAL A 57 -11.64 -3.06 0.35
N TYR A 58 -10.31 -3.09 0.27
CA TYR A 58 -9.53 -4.31 0.08
C TYR A 58 -8.35 -4.38 1.04
N ASN A 59 -7.76 -5.58 1.14
CA ASN A 59 -6.43 -5.75 1.68
C ASN A 59 -5.41 -5.54 0.55
N ALA A 60 -4.30 -4.88 0.83
CA ALA A 60 -3.20 -4.70 -0.12
C ALA A 60 -1.86 -5.01 0.54
N LEU A 61 -0.91 -5.54 -0.24
CA LEU A 61 0.46 -5.79 0.18
C LEU A 61 1.36 -4.64 -0.26
N VAL A 62 2.18 -4.13 0.65
CA VAL A 62 3.15 -3.08 0.33
C VAL A 62 4.37 -3.70 -0.33
N VAL A 63 4.64 -3.35 -1.60
CA VAL A 63 5.76 -3.90 -2.37
C VAL A 63 6.95 -2.94 -2.54
N ARG A 64 6.69 -1.63 -2.51
CA ARG A 64 7.72 -0.59 -2.63
C ARG A 64 7.46 0.53 -1.63
N THR A 65 8.54 1.14 -1.13
CA THR A 65 8.45 2.38 -0.38
C THR A 65 9.70 3.24 -0.59
N ARG A 66 9.53 4.56 -0.55
CA ARG A 66 10.64 5.53 -0.48
C ARG A 66 11.54 5.42 0.75
N LYS A 67 11.08 4.84 1.86
CA LYS A 67 12.00 4.63 3.01
C LYS A 67 12.98 3.50 2.71
N GLY A 68 12.54 2.52 1.93
CA GLY A 68 13.31 1.32 1.66
C GLY A 68 13.32 0.33 2.82
N VAL A 69 14.16 -0.69 2.69
CA VAL A 69 14.41 -1.73 3.67
C VAL A 69 15.90 -2.04 3.72
N ARG A 70 16.41 -2.31 4.93
CA ARG A 70 17.76 -2.81 5.14
C ARG A 70 17.71 -4.33 5.22
N ARG A 71 18.57 -5.01 4.48
CA ARG A 71 18.70 -6.47 4.50
C ARG A 71 19.70 -6.91 5.57
N GLU A 72 19.66 -8.20 5.88
CA GLU A 72 20.56 -8.84 6.86
C GLU A 72 22.03 -8.77 6.45
N ASP A 73 22.32 -8.79 5.14
CA ASP A 73 23.66 -8.57 4.58
C ASP A 73 24.16 -7.12 4.71
N GLY A 74 23.36 -6.22 5.27
CA GLY A 74 23.67 -4.81 5.47
C GLY A 74 23.31 -3.91 4.28
N SER A 75 22.96 -4.47 3.12
CA SER A 75 22.55 -3.72 1.93
C SER A 75 21.22 -2.98 2.15
N LEU A 76 21.03 -1.87 1.43
CA LEU A 76 19.79 -1.07 1.47
C LEU A 76 19.13 -1.09 0.10
N ILE A 77 17.82 -1.36 0.05
CA ILE A 77 17.00 -1.12 -1.13
C ILE A 77 16.04 0.02 -0.86
N ARG A 78 15.96 0.96 -1.80
CA ARG A 78 15.01 2.06 -1.80
C ARG A 78 14.39 2.22 -3.19
N PHE A 79 13.13 2.63 -3.22
CA PHE A 79 12.39 2.87 -4.46
C PHE A 79 11.96 4.34 -4.56
N ASP A 80 11.76 4.82 -5.78
CA ASP A 80 11.32 6.20 -6.02
C ASP A 80 9.83 6.42 -5.72
N SER A 81 9.03 5.35 -5.72
CA SER A 81 7.61 5.31 -5.37
C SER A 81 7.37 4.34 -4.21
#